data_AF-A0A1C4RWE6-F1
#
_entry.id   AF-A0A1C4RWE6-F1
#
_cell.length_a   1.000
_cell.length_b   1.000
_cell.length_c   1.000
_cell.angle_alpha   90.00
_cell.angle_beta   90.00
_cell.angle_gamma   90.00
#
_symmetry.space_group_name_H-M   'P 1'
#
loop_
_entity.id
_entity.type
_entity.pdbx_description
1 polymer ?
#
loop_
_entity_poly.entity_id
_entity_poly.type
_entity_poly.pdbx_seq_one_letter_code
_entity_poly.pdbx_strand_id
1 'polypeptide(L)'
;MPALRRSLGALTATLALALGLTTGLGQTPAEAAVPATIPLTIKNDSGRADQIYVYNLGTELSTGRQGWADANGTFHPGRRGNPPTPAPDASIAGPRNGQSVTIRMPKFSGRVYFSYGQKLVFKVTTGGLVQPAVQNPSDPNRNILFNWTEYTLNDAGLWINSTQVDMFSAPYSVGVRAPGGAVKSTGKLKPGGYKAVLNNLRNQSGGWSGLIQTRPDGTVLRALSPGHGVGSGALPSGIMNDYIDRVWSRYSSSVLTVTPFAHEPNTKYYGRVSGNVMNFTNGSGAVVTSFQKPDSDSVFGCYKHLDAPNDQVRGPISRTLCAGFNRSTLLTSANQPDNNAANFYKDSVTNHYSRLIHAQMVDGKAYGFAFDDVGAHESLVHDGNPQQALITLDGFS
;
A
#
# COMPACT_ATOMS: atom_id res chain seq x y z
N MET A 1 -18.37 12.99 48.68
CA MET A 1 -17.54 11.84 49.13
C MET A 1 -18.35 11.06 50.16
N PRO A 2 -18.31 9.72 50.26
CA PRO A 2 -17.47 8.72 49.56
C PRO A 2 -18.30 7.72 48.69
N ALA A 3 -17.81 7.34 47.51
CA ALA A 3 -17.18 6.05 47.17
C ALA A 3 -18.10 4.79 47.28
N LEU A 4 -18.47 4.22 46.13
CA LEU A 4 -18.90 2.82 46.03
C LEU A 4 -18.13 2.10 44.92
N ARG A 5 -17.38 1.09 45.36
CA ARG A 5 -16.70 0.05 44.57
C ARG A 5 -17.75 -0.83 43.87
N ARG A 6 -17.55 -1.16 42.60
CA ARG A 6 -18.25 -2.27 41.94
C ARG A 6 -17.34 -3.49 41.91
N SER A 7 -17.76 -4.51 42.65
CA SER A 7 -17.24 -5.87 42.69
C SER A 7 -17.69 -6.67 41.46
N LEU A 8 -16.78 -7.46 40.91
CA LEU A 8 -17.04 -8.50 39.91
C LEU A 8 -17.97 -9.58 40.49
N GLY A 9 -19.00 -9.94 39.75
CA GLY A 9 -19.80 -11.14 39.98
C GLY A 9 -19.48 -12.19 38.93
N ALA A 10 -18.95 -13.32 39.37
CA ALA A 10 -18.96 -14.57 38.62
C ALA A 10 -20.18 -15.39 39.05
N LEU A 11 -20.89 -16.02 38.11
CA LEU A 11 -21.71 -17.20 38.41
C LEU A 11 -21.93 -18.04 37.15
N THR A 12 -21.59 -19.31 37.33
CA THR A 12 -21.61 -20.48 36.46
C THR A 12 -23.01 -21.06 36.24
N ALA A 13 -23.23 -21.74 35.11
CA ALA A 13 -24.22 -22.82 35.01
C ALA A 13 -23.77 -23.90 34.00
N THR A 14 -23.81 -25.15 34.46
CA THR A 14 -23.41 -26.43 33.87
C THR A 14 -24.53 -27.15 33.10
N LEU A 15 -24.20 -27.98 32.09
CA LEU A 15 -24.74 -29.32 31.73
C LEU A 15 -24.21 -29.71 30.32
N ALA A 16 -23.92 -30.94 29.89
CA ALA A 16 -24.02 -32.30 30.41
C ALA A 16 -23.07 -33.20 29.59
N LEU A 17 -22.59 -34.32 30.16
CA LEU A 17 -21.88 -35.38 29.44
C LEU A 17 -22.86 -36.21 28.59
N ALA A 18 -22.48 -36.50 27.34
CA ALA A 18 -22.95 -37.67 26.59
C ALA A 18 -21.73 -38.44 26.07
N LEU A 19 -21.67 -39.73 26.41
CA LEU A 19 -20.62 -40.66 26.00
C LEU A 19 -20.78 -41.08 24.52
N GLY A 20 -19.64 -41.21 23.86
CA GLY A 20 -19.38 -42.33 22.94
C GLY A 20 -19.73 -42.13 21.47
N LEU A 21 -18.75 -41.66 20.68
CA LEU A 21 -18.48 -42.16 19.34
C LEU A 21 -17.04 -41.78 18.98
N THR A 22 -16.15 -42.77 18.99
CA THR A 22 -14.79 -42.67 18.46
C THR A 22 -14.87 -42.59 16.94
N THR A 23 -14.96 -41.38 16.40
CA THR A 23 -14.54 -41.11 15.04
C THR A 23 -13.22 -40.36 15.13
N GLY A 24 -12.20 -40.88 14.43
CA GLY A 24 -10.89 -40.25 14.35
C GLY A 24 -11.04 -38.86 13.72
N LEU A 25 -11.21 -37.85 14.57
CA LEU A 25 -10.98 -36.47 14.21
C LEU A 25 -9.48 -36.39 13.96
N GLY A 26 -9.10 -36.38 12.69
CA GLY A 26 -7.76 -35.95 12.30
C GLY A 26 -7.49 -34.65 13.03
N GLN A 27 -6.45 -34.65 13.86
CA GLN A 27 -5.96 -33.43 14.48
C GLN A 27 -5.78 -32.43 13.33
N THR A 28 -6.59 -31.37 13.30
CA THR A 28 -6.18 -30.18 12.58
C THR A 28 -4.78 -29.86 13.12
N PRO A 29 -3.74 -29.81 12.27
CA PRO A 29 -2.42 -29.47 12.76
C PRO A 29 -2.57 -28.18 13.54
N ALA A 30 -2.13 -28.16 14.80
CA ALA A 30 -2.02 -26.91 15.54
C ALA A 30 -1.23 -25.95 14.63
N GLU A 31 -1.83 -24.82 14.26
CA GLU A 31 -1.17 -23.84 13.43
C GLU A 31 0.11 -23.44 14.16
N ALA A 32 1.26 -23.79 13.59
CA ALA A 32 2.54 -23.53 14.23
C ALA A 32 2.65 -22.03 14.47
N ALA A 33 2.86 -21.62 15.72
CA ALA A 33 2.97 -20.22 16.08
C ALA A 33 4.05 -19.55 15.22
N VAL A 34 3.72 -18.39 14.65
CA VAL A 34 4.67 -17.61 13.85
C VAL A 34 5.90 -17.30 14.72
N PRO A 35 7.12 -17.65 14.27
CA PRO A 35 8.33 -17.51 15.08
C PRO A 35 8.66 -16.03 15.31
N ALA A 36 9.52 -15.74 16.30
CA ALA A 36 9.95 -14.37 16.62
C ALA A 36 10.60 -13.65 15.42
N THR A 37 11.30 -14.42 14.58
CA THR A 37 11.80 -13.96 13.28
C THR A 37 11.59 -15.02 12.21
N ILE A 38 11.44 -14.59 10.95
CA ILE A 38 11.53 -15.45 9.77
C ILE A 38 12.74 -15.03 8.91
N PRO A 39 13.34 -15.94 8.11
CA PRO A 39 14.35 -15.53 7.13
C PRO A 39 13.73 -14.64 6.05
N LEU A 40 14.40 -13.52 5.74
CA LEU A 40 14.16 -12.70 4.56
C LEU A 40 15.35 -12.85 3.61
N THR A 41 15.13 -13.48 2.46
CA THR A 41 16.15 -13.58 1.42
C THR A 41 15.98 -12.47 0.41
N ILE A 42 17.04 -11.69 0.22
CA ILE A 42 17.14 -10.62 -0.75
C ILE A 42 18.04 -11.12 -1.86
N LYS A 43 17.54 -11.16 -3.10
CA LYS A 43 18.29 -11.55 -4.30
C LYS A 43 18.51 -10.33 -5.18
N ASN A 44 19.71 -10.15 -5.73
CA ASN A 44 20.00 -9.06 -6.65
C ASN A 44 20.13 -9.59 -8.09
N ASP A 45 19.06 -9.41 -8.87
CA ASP A 45 18.98 -9.69 -10.30
C ASP A 45 18.93 -8.38 -11.13
N SER A 46 19.35 -7.26 -10.53
CA SER A 46 19.18 -5.94 -11.14
C SER A 46 20.06 -5.72 -12.38
N GLY A 47 21.10 -6.53 -12.56
CA GLY A 47 22.12 -6.35 -13.58
C GLY A 47 23.08 -5.18 -13.30
N ARG A 48 22.98 -4.54 -12.13
CA ARG A 48 23.79 -3.37 -11.76
C ARG A 48 25.00 -3.74 -10.90
N ALA A 49 26.13 -3.08 -11.12
CA ALA A 49 27.36 -3.30 -10.35
C ALA A 49 27.41 -2.53 -9.02
N ASP A 50 26.46 -1.63 -8.77
CA ASP A 50 26.41 -0.81 -7.55
C ASP A 50 26.36 -1.65 -6.27
N GLN A 51 27.02 -1.19 -5.20
CA GLN A 51 26.80 -1.73 -3.86
C GLN A 51 25.35 -1.49 -3.44
N ILE A 52 24.70 -2.53 -2.91
CA ILE A 52 23.34 -2.43 -2.35
C ILE A 52 23.43 -2.12 -0.86
N TYR A 53 22.64 -1.16 -0.40
CA TYR A 53 22.41 -0.90 1.02
C TYR A 53 20.96 -1.21 1.37
N VAL A 54 20.73 -2.02 2.38
CA VAL A 54 19.40 -2.44 2.85
C VAL A 54 19.12 -1.79 4.21
N TYR A 55 17.88 -1.39 4.47
CA TYR A 55 17.46 -0.87 5.78
C TYR A 55 16.14 -1.54 6.17
N ASN A 56 16.03 -2.07 7.38
CA ASN A 56 14.78 -2.56 7.94
C ASN A 56 14.30 -1.59 9.02
N LEU A 57 13.33 -0.73 8.70
CA LEU A 57 12.92 0.42 9.51
C LEU A 57 11.41 0.36 9.80
N GLY A 58 11.00 0.66 11.04
CA GLY A 58 9.59 0.54 11.41
C GLY A 58 9.35 0.48 12.91
N THR A 59 8.30 -0.23 13.30
CA THR A 59 7.80 -0.34 14.67
C THR A 59 7.90 -1.79 15.15
N GLU A 60 8.55 -1.99 16.30
CA GLU A 60 8.55 -3.26 17.02
C GLU A 60 7.19 -3.48 17.68
N LEU A 61 6.51 -4.57 17.33
CA LEU A 61 5.11 -4.77 17.71
C LEU A 61 4.93 -5.07 19.21
N SER A 62 5.92 -5.67 19.86
CA SER A 62 5.85 -5.98 21.30
C SER A 62 5.94 -4.74 22.18
N THR A 63 6.64 -3.69 21.73
CA THR A 63 6.87 -2.47 22.53
C THR A 63 6.19 -1.23 21.96
N GLY A 64 5.74 -1.26 20.71
CA GLY A 64 5.22 -0.10 19.99
C GLY A 64 6.29 0.96 19.67
N ARG A 65 7.58 0.66 19.86
CA ARG A 65 8.68 1.60 19.64
C ARG A 65 9.11 1.61 18.18
N GLN A 66 9.33 2.80 17.63
CA GLN A 66 9.98 2.93 16.32
C GLN A 66 11.49 2.73 16.43
N GLY A 67 12.09 2.18 15.40
CA GLY A 67 13.52 1.92 15.30
C GLY A 67 13.89 1.16 14.02
N TRP A 68 14.93 0.35 14.11
CA TRP A 68 15.43 -0.45 13.01
C TRP A 68 15.82 -1.85 13.49
N ALA A 69 15.83 -2.82 12.58
CA ALA A 69 16.33 -4.17 12.86
C ALA A 69 17.63 -4.44 12.10
N ASP A 70 18.62 -5.02 12.77
CA ASP A 70 19.86 -5.44 12.13
C ASP A 70 19.72 -6.76 11.34
N ALA A 71 20.81 -7.23 10.73
CA ALA A 71 20.81 -8.46 9.93
C ALA A 71 20.39 -9.71 10.72
N ASN A 72 20.61 -9.72 12.03
CA ASN A 72 20.22 -10.81 12.94
C ASN A 72 18.78 -10.67 13.44
N GLY A 73 18.09 -9.60 13.06
CA GLY A 73 16.71 -9.32 13.47
C GLY A 73 16.63 -8.69 14.86
N THR A 74 17.76 -8.25 15.42
CA THR A 74 17.78 -7.56 16.71
C THR A 74 17.23 -6.16 16.51
N PHE A 75 16.25 -5.78 17.35
CA PHE A 75 15.67 -4.45 17.32
C PHE A 75 16.56 -3.43 18.02
N HIS A 76 16.76 -2.29 17.37
CA HIS A 76 17.48 -1.13 17.87
C HIS A 76 16.51 0.06 17.92
N PRO A 77 16.13 0.54 19.11
CA PRO A 77 15.16 1.62 19.22
C PRO A 77 15.71 2.93 18.62
N GLY A 78 14.86 3.61 17.87
CA GLY A 78 15.16 4.91 17.30
C GLY A 78 15.29 5.98 18.37
N ARG A 79 16.13 6.97 18.10
CA ARG A 79 16.18 8.22 18.88
C ARG A 79 15.02 9.13 18.45
N ARG A 80 14.64 10.06 19.32
CA ARG A 80 13.76 11.18 18.98
C ARG A 80 14.61 12.45 18.89
N GLY A 81 14.20 13.40 18.05
CA GLY A 81 14.92 14.66 17.85
C GLY A 81 13.98 15.82 17.60
N ASN A 82 14.35 17.04 17.99
CA ASN A 82 13.65 18.26 17.61
C ASN A 82 14.66 19.44 17.58
N PRO A 83 14.93 20.10 16.44
CA PRO A 83 14.38 19.86 15.09
C PRO A 83 14.76 18.46 14.54
N PRO A 84 14.24 18.02 13.37
CA PRO A 84 14.62 16.74 12.79
C PRO A 84 16.14 16.56 12.68
N THR A 85 16.69 15.62 13.44
CA THR A 85 18.14 15.34 13.51
C THR A 85 18.51 14.09 12.72
N PRO A 86 19.78 13.94 12.25
CA PRO A 86 20.22 12.73 11.58
C PRO A 86 19.94 11.45 12.39
N ALA A 87 19.44 10.42 11.71
CA ALA A 87 19.34 9.07 12.27
C ALA A 87 20.73 8.38 12.25
N PRO A 88 21.00 7.41 13.15
CA PRO A 88 22.19 6.57 13.03
C PRO A 88 22.16 5.77 11.71
N ASP A 89 23.34 5.36 11.25
CA ASP A 89 23.46 4.48 10.09
C ASP A 89 22.93 3.08 10.42
N ALA A 90 21.74 2.78 9.89
CA ALA A 90 21.05 1.50 10.02
C ALA A 90 21.22 0.61 8.78
N SER A 91 22.22 0.87 7.93
CA SER A 91 22.43 0.11 6.70
C SER A 91 22.98 -1.28 6.97
N ILE A 92 22.44 -2.26 6.25
CA ILE A 92 22.93 -3.62 6.11
C ILE A 92 23.52 -3.76 4.71
N ALA A 93 24.68 -4.40 4.58
CA ALA A 93 25.25 -4.69 3.27
C ALA A 93 24.35 -5.67 2.50
N GLY A 94 23.84 -5.22 1.35
CA GLY A 94 23.02 -6.03 0.46
C GLY A 94 23.86 -6.92 -0.49
N PRO A 95 23.19 -7.76 -1.29
CA PRO A 95 23.86 -8.71 -2.16
C PRO A 95 24.44 -8.04 -3.42
N ARG A 96 25.60 -8.52 -3.88
CA ARG A 96 26.14 -8.17 -5.20
C ARG A 96 25.24 -8.74 -6.30
N ASN A 97 25.37 -8.23 -7.52
CA ASN A 97 24.64 -8.75 -8.68
C ASN A 97 24.84 -10.26 -8.85
N GLY A 98 23.76 -10.99 -9.08
CA GLY A 98 23.74 -12.45 -9.19
C GLY A 98 23.82 -13.21 -7.85
N GLN A 99 23.89 -12.51 -6.72
CA GLN A 99 23.98 -13.10 -5.38
C GLN A 99 22.70 -12.89 -4.56
N SER A 100 22.65 -13.55 -3.41
CA SER A 100 21.62 -13.33 -2.40
C SER A 100 22.23 -13.19 -1.01
N VAL A 101 21.52 -12.48 -0.14
CA VAL A 101 21.81 -12.39 1.30
C VAL A 101 20.54 -12.72 2.06
N THR A 102 20.67 -13.33 3.25
CA THR A 102 19.53 -13.60 4.13
C THR A 102 19.70 -12.86 5.44
N ILE A 103 18.71 -12.05 5.80
CA ILE A 103 18.58 -11.40 7.11
C ILE A 103 17.42 -12.00 7.89
N ARG A 104 17.27 -11.67 9.18
CA ARG A 104 16.11 -12.07 9.98
C ARG A 104 15.10 -10.93 10.04
N MET A 105 13.86 -11.22 9.65
CA MET A 105 12.72 -10.31 9.74
C MET A 105 11.98 -10.57 11.05
N PRO A 106 12.02 -9.66 12.03
CA PRO A 106 11.30 -9.82 13.30
C PRO A 106 9.82 -9.49 13.17
N LYS A 107 9.03 -9.85 14.19
CA LYS A 107 7.65 -9.36 14.36
C LYS A 107 7.65 -7.83 14.46
N PHE A 108 7.24 -7.19 13.39
CA PHE A 108 7.57 -5.80 13.09
C PHE A 108 6.63 -5.29 12.00
N SER A 109 6.37 -3.99 11.98
CA SER A 109 5.62 -3.34 10.91
C SER A 109 6.37 -2.13 10.39
N GLY A 110 6.63 -2.08 9.09
CA GLY A 110 7.48 -1.05 8.51
C GLY A 110 7.88 -1.31 7.08
N ARG A 111 9.10 -0.89 6.74
CA ARG A 111 9.64 -0.89 5.38
C ARG A 111 11.02 -1.52 5.33
N VAL A 112 11.24 -2.34 4.30
CA VAL A 112 12.58 -2.74 3.88
C VAL A 112 12.97 -1.87 2.69
N TYR A 113 13.84 -0.90 2.93
CA TYR A 113 14.42 -0.05 1.90
C TYR A 113 15.65 -0.72 1.28
N PHE A 114 15.89 -0.43 0.00
CA PHE A 114 17.14 -0.75 -0.67
C PHE A 114 17.58 0.38 -1.59
N SER A 115 18.87 0.72 -1.57
CA SER A 115 19.46 1.77 -2.41
C SER A 115 20.71 1.27 -3.14
N TYR A 116 20.96 1.87 -4.31
CA TYR A 116 22.06 1.53 -5.20
C TYR A 116 23.18 2.57 -5.10
N GLY A 117 24.37 2.13 -4.71
CA GLY A 117 25.63 2.91 -4.75
C GLY A 117 25.78 3.91 -3.61
N GLN A 118 24.68 4.51 -3.14
CA GLN A 118 24.67 5.52 -2.09
C GLN A 118 23.76 5.10 -0.91
N LYS A 119 24.17 5.43 0.32
CA LYS A 119 23.35 5.24 1.52
C LYS A 119 22.23 6.29 1.56
N LEU A 120 21.07 5.88 2.07
CA LEU A 120 19.95 6.79 2.33
C LEU A 120 20.22 7.64 3.56
N VAL A 121 19.70 8.87 3.53
CA VAL A 121 19.76 9.82 4.63
C VAL A 121 18.40 9.87 5.31
N PHE A 122 18.35 9.33 6.52
CA PHE A 122 17.16 9.39 7.38
C PHE A 122 17.33 10.43 8.48
N LYS A 123 16.20 11.03 8.89
CA LYS A 123 16.12 11.92 10.05
C LYS A 123 15.09 11.39 11.05
N VAL A 124 15.23 11.79 12.30
CA VAL A 124 14.26 11.52 13.36
C VAL A 124 13.70 12.82 13.92
N THR A 125 12.39 12.87 14.14
CA THR A 125 11.66 13.98 14.76
C THR A 125 11.04 13.51 16.09
N THR A 126 10.29 14.38 16.79
CA THR A 126 9.58 14.03 18.03
C THR A 126 8.66 12.83 17.82
N GLY A 127 8.01 12.78 16.65
CA GLY A 127 7.12 11.69 16.21
C GLY A 127 7.83 10.41 15.75
N GLY A 128 9.16 10.39 15.65
CA GLY A 128 9.93 9.22 15.19
C GLY A 128 10.58 9.42 13.82
N LEU A 129 10.69 8.37 13.02
CA LEU A 129 11.37 8.39 11.72
C LEU A 129 10.65 9.32 10.73
N VAL A 130 11.40 10.22 10.10
CA VAL A 130 10.93 11.02 8.96
C VAL A 130 11.10 10.20 7.69
N GLN A 131 10.00 9.90 6.99
CA GLN A 131 10.03 9.17 5.73
C GLN A 131 10.62 10.06 4.61
N PRO A 132 11.35 9.49 3.63
CA PRO A 132 11.81 10.24 2.46
C PRO A 132 10.66 10.90 1.71
N ALA A 133 10.85 12.14 1.28
CA ALA A 133 9.86 12.95 0.57
C ALA A 133 10.46 13.53 -0.72
N VAL A 134 10.82 12.65 -1.66
CA VAL A 134 11.58 12.98 -2.88
C VAL A 134 10.82 13.80 -3.92
N GLN A 135 9.53 14.06 -3.71
CA GLN A 135 8.82 15.12 -4.42
C GLN A 135 9.43 16.50 -4.11
N ASN A 136 9.96 16.70 -2.90
CA ASN A 136 10.66 17.91 -2.50
C ASN A 136 12.05 17.96 -3.17
N PRO A 137 12.39 19.04 -3.90
CA PRO A 137 13.71 19.17 -4.54
C PRO A 137 14.89 19.16 -3.56
N SER A 138 14.67 19.57 -2.31
CA SER A 138 15.68 19.62 -1.25
C SER A 138 15.78 18.35 -0.40
N ASP A 139 15.02 17.30 -0.70
CA ASP A 139 15.14 16.04 0.03
C ASP A 139 16.54 15.44 -0.20
N PRO A 140 17.27 15.04 0.86
CA PRO A 140 18.64 14.54 0.72
C PRO A 140 18.73 13.24 -0.10
N ASN A 141 17.62 12.51 -0.24
CA ASN A 141 17.51 11.28 -1.02
C ASN A 141 17.05 11.51 -2.46
N ARG A 142 16.78 12.77 -2.87
CA ARG A 142 16.26 13.13 -4.20
C ARG A 142 17.07 12.50 -5.34
N ASN A 143 18.39 12.51 -5.23
CA ASN A 143 19.29 12.02 -6.29
C ASN A 143 19.74 10.58 -6.10
N ILE A 144 19.30 9.88 -5.06
CA ILE A 144 19.67 8.49 -4.77
C ILE A 144 18.70 7.55 -5.48
N LEU A 145 19.19 6.46 -6.08
CA LEU A 145 18.34 5.42 -6.65
C LEU A 145 17.96 4.42 -5.55
N PHE A 146 16.68 4.34 -5.20
CA PHE A 146 16.19 3.46 -4.14
C PHE A 146 14.73 3.10 -4.35
N ASN A 147 14.28 2.09 -3.61
CA ASN A 147 12.86 1.78 -3.44
C ASN A 147 12.65 1.11 -2.06
N TRP A 148 11.41 0.74 -1.75
CA TRP A 148 11.08 -0.02 -0.53
C TRP A 148 9.92 -0.96 -0.77
N THR A 149 9.86 -2.04 0.02
CA THR A 149 8.64 -2.83 0.25
C THR A 149 8.07 -2.50 1.63
N GLU A 150 6.75 -2.53 1.78
CA GLU A 150 6.07 -2.45 3.07
C GLU A 150 5.69 -3.85 3.54
N TYR A 151 5.86 -4.08 4.85
CA TYR A 151 5.49 -5.37 5.43
C TYR A 151 4.97 -5.23 6.85
N THR A 152 4.20 -6.24 7.27
CA THR A 152 3.90 -6.52 8.66
C THR A 152 4.05 -8.00 8.92
N LEU A 153 4.90 -8.36 9.88
CA LEU A 153 4.99 -9.69 10.45
C LEU A 153 4.45 -9.65 11.88
N ASN A 154 3.43 -10.44 12.18
CA ASN A 154 2.87 -10.56 13.53
C ASN A 154 2.43 -12.02 13.79
N ASP A 155 1.67 -12.24 14.87
CA ASP A 155 1.18 -13.59 15.24
C ASP A 155 0.19 -14.17 14.22
N ALA A 156 -0.42 -13.33 13.39
CA ALA A 156 -1.34 -13.73 12.32
C ALA A 156 -0.64 -13.89 10.95
N GLY A 157 0.69 -13.83 10.90
CA GLY A 157 1.48 -14.12 9.71
C GLY A 157 2.16 -12.90 9.09
N LEU A 158 2.47 -13.01 7.79
CA LEU A 158 3.18 -11.99 7.01
C LEU A 158 2.25 -11.38 5.97
N TRP A 159 2.24 -10.06 5.89
CA TRP A 159 1.80 -9.29 4.73
C TRP A 159 3.02 -8.56 4.17
N ILE A 160 3.26 -8.67 2.87
CA ILE A 160 4.36 -7.96 2.20
C ILE A 160 3.88 -7.50 0.81
N ASN A 161 4.14 -6.24 0.47
CA ASN A 161 3.67 -5.65 -0.78
C ASN A 161 4.80 -5.21 -1.71
N SER A 162 4.47 -5.07 -2.98
CA SER A 162 5.13 -4.13 -3.88
C SER A 162 4.24 -2.89 -3.97
N THR A 163 4.81 -1.70 -3.84
CA THR A 163 4.05 -0.43 -3.81
C THR A 163 4.60 0.60 -4.79
N GLN A 164 3.67 1.34 -5.41
CA GLN A 164 3.95 2.45 -6.32
C GLN A 164 3.12 3.69 -5.94
N VAL A 165 2.54 3.73 -4.74
CA VAL A 165 1.65 4.80 -4.26
C VAL A 165 2.36 6.14 -4.22
N ASP A 166 3.66 6.14 -3.92
CA ASP A 166 4.50 7.35 -3.89
C ASP A 166 5.31 7.54 -5.17
N MET A 167 5.90 6.46 -5.70
CA MET A 167 6.77 6.53 -6.88
C MET A 167 6.93 5.18 -7.59
N PHE A 168 7.22 5.24 -8.90
CA PHE A 168 7.71 4.14 -9.71
C PHE A 168 9.22 4.32 -9.91
N SER A 169 10.04 3.46 -9.31
CA SER A 169 11.51 3.57 -9.32
C SER A 169 12.17 2.19 -9.48
N ALA A 170 13.34 1.96 -8.89
CA ALA A 170 14.08 0.70 -8.98
C ALA A 170 13.13 -0.51 -8.82
N PRO A 171 12.98 -1.36 -9.85
CA PRO A 171 11.97 -2.40 -9.86
C PRO A 171 12.33 -3.53 -8.89
N TYR A 172 11.31 -4.12 -8.30
CA TYR A 172 11.46 -5.23 -7.38
C TYR A 172 10.17 -6.05 -7.30
N SER A 173 10.32 -7.30 -6.89
CA SER A 173 9.23 -8.21 -6.59
C SER A 173 9.41 -8.79 -5.20
N VAL A 174 8.28 -9.15 -4.58
CA VAL A 174 8.24 -9.71 -3.23
C VAL A 174 7.57 -11.06 -3.23
N GLY A 175 7.84 -11.87 -2.21
CA GLY A 175 7.17 -13.14 -2.03
C GLY A 175 7.16 -13.65 -0.60
N VAL A 176 6.30 -14.62 -0.35
CA VAL A 176 6.21 -15.39 0.88
C VAL A 176 6.23 -16.88 0.55
N ARG A 177 7.07 -17.64 1.25
CA ARG A 177 7.10 -19.10 1.19
C ARG A 177 6.25 -19.67 2.33
N ALA A 178 5.26 -20.47 1.96
CA ALA A 178 4.38 -21.17 2.89
C ALA A 178 5.02 -22.49 3.38
N PRO A 179 4.44 -23.15 4.41
CA PRO A 179 4.80 -24.52 4.77
C PRO A 179 4.65 -25.46 3.57
N GLY A 180 5.55 -26.42 3.42
CA GLY A 180 5.59 -27.30 2.23
C GLY A 180 6.26 -26.66 1.00
N GLY A 181 6.69 -25.39 1.08
CA GLY A 181 7.62 -24.80 0.12
C GLY A 181 6.99 -24.01 -1.03
N ALA A 182 5.66 -23.95 -1.14
CA ALA A 182 4.95 -23.13 -2.12
C ALA A 182 5.28 -21.64 -1.94
N VAL A 183 5.41 -20.90 -3.04
CA VAL A 183 5.73 -19.45 -3.02
C VAL A 183 4.59 -18.67 -3.66
N LYS A 184 4.11 -17.65 -2.94
CA LYS A 184 3.25 -16.60 -3.49
C LYS A 184 4.11 -15.37 -3.73
N SER A 185 4.02 -14.73 -4.90
CA SER A 185 4.82 -13.56 -5.25
C SER A 185 4.06 -12.55 -6.09
N THR A 186 4.45 -11.27 -6.04
CA THR A 186 3.85 -10.18 -6.81
C THR A 186 4.85 -9.04 -7.04
N GLY A 187 4.47 -8.04 -7.84
CA GLY A 187 5.27 -6.84 -8.14
C GLY A 187 6.26 -6.99 -9.30
N LYS A 188 6.33 -8.17 -9.93
CA LYS A 188 7.24 -8.41 -11.04
C LYS A 188 6.72 -7.75 -12.32
N LEU A 189 7.57 -6.93 -12.95
CA LEU A 189 7.30 -6.35 -14.26
C LEU A 189 7.48 -7.37 -15.40
N LYS A 190 6.74 -7.18 -16.47
CA LYS A 190 6.94 -7.87 -17.75
C LYS A 190 8.33 -7.51 -18.31
N PRO A 191 8.94 -8.36 -19.15
CA PRO A 191 10.15 -7.97 -19.90
C PRO A 191 9.92 -6.66 -20.66
N GLY A 192 10.79 -5.67 -20.49
CA GLY A 192 10.61 -4.34 -21.11
C GLY A 192 9.67 -3.40 -20.33
N GLY A 193 9.02 -3.88 -19.27
CA GLY A 193 7.97 -3.19 -18.55
C GLY A 193 8.44 -1.91 -17.86
N TYR A 194 9.67 -1.89 -17.35
CA TYR A 194 10.22 -0.70 -16.68
C TYR A 194 10.34 0.47 -17.65
N LYS A 195 10.92 0.22 -18.83
CA LYS A 195 11.03 1.22 -19.89
C LYS A 195 9.68 1.57 -20.48
N ALA A 196 8.78 0.59 -20.63
CA ALA A 196 7.44 0.82 -21.16
C ALA A 196 6.62 1.77 -20.30
N VAL A 197 6.62 1.63 -18.96
CA VAL A 197 5.94 2.58 -18.05
C VAL A 197 6.47 3.99 -18.27
N LEU A 198 7.79 4.18 -18.19
CA LEU A 198 8.41 5.50 -18.32
C LEU A 198 8.17 6.13 -19.69
N ASN A 199 8.31 5.36 -20.78
CA ASN A 199 8.07 5.86 -22.13
C ASN A 199 6.61 6.24 -22.37
N ASN A 200 5.67 5.43 -21.87
CA ASN A 200 4.26 5.76 -21.99
C ASN A 200 3.86 6.97 -21.15
N LEU A 201 4.47 7.17 -19.96
CA LEU A 201 4.28 8.40 -19.19
C LEU A 201 4.81 9.63 -19.93
N ARG A 202 5.97 9.54 -20.60
CA ARG A 202 6.50 10.63 -21.44
C ARG A 202 5.55 11.02 -22.56
N ASN A 203 4.92 10.03 -23.18
CA ASN A 203 4.05 10.20 -24.33
C ASN A 203 2.59 10.52 -23.96
N GLN A 204 2.23 10.44 -22.67
CA GLN A 204 0.89 10.74 -22.21
C GLN A 204 0.69 12.25 -22.10
N SER A 205 -0.25 12.78 -22.89
CA SER A 205 -0.63 14.19 -22.87
C SER A 205 -1.27 14.60 -21.53
N GLY A 206 -1.20 15.89 -21.19
CA GLY A 206 -1.77 16.44 -19.95
C GLY A 206 -0.77 16.66 -18.81
N GLY A 207 0.53 16.49 -19.07
CA GLY A 207 1.62 16.81 -18.13
C GLY A 207 2.27 15.61 -17.45
N TRP A 208 1.85 14.37 -17.73
CA TRP A 208 2.37 13.15 -17.09
C TRP A 208 3.87 12.93 -17.27
N SER A 209 4.47 13.47 -18.33
CA SER A 209 5.92 13.49 -18.51
C SER A 209 6.66 14.25 -17.40
N GLY A 210 6.02 15.25 -16.79
CA GLY A 210 6.54 16.04 -15.66
C GLY A 210 6.69 15.24 -14.37
N LEU A 211 6.07 14.06 -14.26
CA LEU A 211 6.26 13.15 -13.13
C LEU A 211 7.66 12.54 -13.10
N ILE A 212 8.33 12.46 -14.25
CA ILE A 212 9.61 11.76 -14.39
C ILE A 212 10.75 12.62 -13.88
N GLN A 213 11.44 12.11 -12.86
CA GLN A 213 12.66 12.69 -12.33
C GLN A 213 13.87 12.01 -12.97
N THR A 214 14.66 12.82 -13.67
CA THR A 214 15.89 12.40 -14.36
C THR A 214 17.06 13.14 -13.72
N ARG A 215 18.16 12.45 -13.45
CA ARG A 215 19.42 13.08 -13.04
C ARG A 215 19.94 14.01 -14.15
N PRO A 216 20.80 14.99 -13.81
CA PRO A 216 21.47 15.83 -14.83
C PRO A 216 22.25 15.03 -15.89
N ASP A 217 22.71 13.81 -15.56
CA ASP A 217 23.40 12.91 -16.49
C ASP A 217 22.47 12.13 -17.45
N GLY A 218 21.16 12.39 -17.40
CA GLY A 218 20.16 11.73 -18.26
C GLY A 218 19.60 10.42 -17.70
N THR A 219 20.09 9.94 -16.55
CA THR A 219 19.59 8.71 -15.91
C THR A 219 18.23 8.96 -15.26
N VAL A 220 17.20 8.22 -15.67
CA VAL A 220 15.89 8.25 -14.99
C VAL A 220 16.01 7.63 -13.60
N LEU A 221 15.57 8.35 -12.57
CA LEU A 221 15.52 7.83 -11.20
C LEU A 221 14.17 7.22 -10.88
N ARG A 222 13.09 7.94 -11.20
CA ARG A 222 11.73 7.57 -10.84
C ARG A 222 10.70 8.37 -11.62
N ALA A 223 9.46 7.92 -11.59
CA ALA A 223 8.29 8.77 -11.80
C ALA A 223 7.56 8.95 -10.45
N LEU A 224 7.21 10.18 -10.09
CA LEU A 224 6.34 10.45 -8.94
C LEU A 224 4.91 9.97 -9.23
N SER A 225 4.19 9.56 -8.19
CA SER A 225 2.75 9.32 -8.31
C SER A 225 1.99 10.63 -8.57
N PRO A 226 0.79 10.58 -9.17
CA PRO A 226 0.10 11.79 -9.61
C PRO A 226 -0.34 12.71 -8.46
N GLY A 227 -0.56 12.19 -7.26
CA GLY A 227 -0.82 13.02 -6.07
C GLY A 227 0.37 13.92 -5.73
N HIS A 228 1.58 13.35 -5.68
CA HIS A 228 2.81 14.14 -5.55
C HIS A 228 3.05 15.06 -6.75
N GLY A 229 2.65 14.62 -7.95
CA GLY A 229 2.67 15.43 -9.16
C GLY A 229 1.83 16.70 -9.05
N VAL A 230 0.59 16.58 -8.58
CA VAL A 230 -0.29 17.72 -8.31
C VAL A 230 0.27 18.58 -7.19
N GLY A 231 0.67 17.99 -6.07
CA GLY A 231 1.18 18.72 -4.91
C GLY A 231 2.48 19.51 -5.18
N SER A 232 3.31 19.03 -6.10
CA SER A 232 4.54 19.72 -6.54
C SER A 232 4.35 20.66 -7.74
N GLY A 233 3.17 20.68 -8.36
CA GLY A 233 2.88 21.45 -9.56
C GLY A 233 3.39 20.83 -10.88
N ALA A 234 3.87 19.58 -10.85
CA ALA A 234 4.26 18.84 -12.05
C ALA A 234 3.04 18.38 -12.89
N LEU A 235 1.87 18.26 -12.26
CA LEU A 235 0.59 18.06 -12.93
C LEU A 235 -0.35 19.24 -12.65
N PRO A 236 -1.23 19.62 -13.59
CA PRO A 236 -2.30 20.58 -13.32
C PRO A 236 -3.20 20.10 -12.17
N SER A 237 -3.51 21.01 -11.23
CA SER A 237 -4.38 20.71 -10.08
C SER A 237 -5.79 20.29 -10.47
N GLY A 238 -6.25 20.68 -11.66
CA GLY A 238 -7.57 20.34 -12.22
C GLY A 238 -7.58 19.18 -13.21
N ILE A 239 -6.51 18.37 -13.32
CA ILE A 239 -6.41 17.32 -14.35
C ILE A 239 -7.55 16.29 -14.33
N MET A 240 -8.22 16.08 -13.18
CA MET A 240 -9.38 15.19 -13.05
C MET A 240 -10.75 15.91 -13.10
N ASN A 241 -10.79 17.24 -13.21
CA ASN A 241 -12.02 18.03 -13.02
C ASN A 241 -13.14 17.61 -13.97
N ASP A 242 -12.84 17.41 -15.26
CA ASP A 242 -13.84 17.00 -16.25
C ASP A 242 -14.55 15.69 -15.85
N TYR A 243 -13.78 14.68 -15.43
CA TYR A 243 -14.34 13.41 -15.00
C TYR A 243 -15.18 13.57 -13.71
N ILE A 244 -14.66 14.33 -12.74
CA ILE A 244 -15.34 14.60 -11.48
C ILE A 244 -16.67 15.32 -11.72
N ASP A 245 -16.69 16.34 -12.57
CA ASP A 245 -17.91 17.09 -12.89
C ASP A 245 -18.96 16.22 -13.57
N ARG A 246 -18.55 15.33 -14.49
CA ARG A 246 -19.46 14.36 -15.11
C ARG A 246 -20.03 13.37 -14.09
N VAL A 247 -19.22 12.88 -13.14
CA VAL A 247 -19.70 12.01 -12.06
C VAL A 247 -20.72 12.73 -11.17
N TRP A 248 -20.44 13.98 -10.77
CA TRP A 248 -21.36 14.77 -9.95
C TRP A 248 -22.69 15.02 -10.69
N SER A 249 -22.61 15.37 -11.98
CA SER A 249 -23.79 15.60 -12.83
C SER A 249 -24.63 14.33 -13.00
N ARG A 250 -24.02 13.18 -13.23
CA ARG A 250 -24.75 11.90 -13.33
C ARG A 250 -25.54 11.60 -12.07
N TYR A 251 -24.90 11.75 -10.90
CA TYR A 251 -25.50 11.35 -9.63
C TYR A 251 -26.39 12.43 -8.99
N SER A 252 -26.62 13.57 -9.65
CA SER A 252 -27.67 14.51 -9.25
C SER A 252 -29.07 14.05 -9.67
N SER A 253 -29.18 13.17 -10.66
CA SER A 253 -30.44 12.59 -11.14
C SER A 253 -30.52 11.07 -11.01
N SER A 254 -29.42 10.40 -10.69
CA SER A 254 -29.36 8.93 -10.50
C SER A 254 -28.77 8.54 -9.13
N VAL A 255 -28.92 7.28 -8.75
CA VAL A 255 -28.36 6.74 -7.49
C VAL A 255 -27.06 6.00 -7.78
N LEU A 256 -26.02 6.29 -7.00
CA LEU A 256 -24.82 5.47 -6.89
C LEU A 256 -25.00 4.46 -5.75
N THR A 257 -24.93 3.16 -6.04
CA THR A 257 -24.96 2.12 -4.99
C THR A 257 -23.54 1.70 -4.64
N VAL A 258 -23.19 1.76 -3.36
CA VAL A 258 -21.89 1.32 -2.82
C VAL A 258 -22.11 0.12 -1.90
N THR A 259 -21.44 -0.98 -2.21
CA THR A 259 -21.39 -2.22 -1.42
C THR A 259 -19.93 -2.43 -0.96
N PRO A 260 -19.50 -1.78 0.12
CA PRO A 260 -18.07 -1.61 0.40
C PRO A 260 -17.44 -2.80 1.14
N PHE A 261 -18.25 -3.79 1.56
CA PHE A 261 -17.81 -4.97 2.29
C PHE A 261 -18.02 -6.23 1.45
N ALA A 262 -16.91 -6.81 0.97
CA ALA A 262 -16.98 -8.04 0.15
C ALA A 262 -17.62 -9.23 0.89
N HIS A 263 -17.43 -9.31 2.22
CA HIS A 263 -18.01 -10.36 3.07
C HIS A 263 -19.45 -10.06 3.54
N GLU A 264 -19.96 -8.85 3.29
CA GLU A 264 -21.33 -8.44 3.61
C GLU A 264 -22.02 -7.80 2.38
N PRO A 265 -22.31 -8.59 1.33
CA PRO A 265 -22.84 -8.05 0.07
C PRO A 265 -24.23 -7.39 0.19
N ASN A 266 -24.90 -7.56 1.32
CA ASN A 266 -26.19 -6.95 1.62
C ASN A 266 -26.07 -5.58 2.31
N THR A 267 -24.88 -5.21 2.79
CA THR A 267 -24.61 -3.90 3.40
C THR A 267 -24.38 -2.88 2.27
N LYS A 268 -25.42 -2.13 1.93
CA LYS A 268 -25.44 -1.17 0.81
C LYS A 268 -25.71 0.25 1.27
N TYR A 269 -25.08 1.19 0.59
CA TYR A 269 -25.28 2.63 0.75
C TYR A 269 -25.62 3.28 -0.58
N TYR A 270 -26.46 4.32 -0.54
CA TYR A 270 -27.04 4.93 -1.74
C TYR A 270 -26.68 6.41 -1.79
N GLY A 271 -25.81 6.77 -2.73
CA GLY A 271 -25.30 8.12 -2.95
C GLY A 271 -26.15 8.90 -3.96
N ARG A 272 -26.54 10.12 -3.59
CA ARG A 272 -27.15 11.11 -4.50
C ARG A 272 -26.56 12.48 -4.28
N VAL A 273 -26.34 13.22 -5.36
CA VAL A 273 -25.86 14.60 -5.31
C VAL A 273 -27.04 15.54 -5.15
N SER A 274 -26.96 16.43 -4.17
CA SER A 274 -27.85 17.57 -3.98
C SER A 274 -26.99 18.81 -3.75
N GLY A 275 -27.19 19.85 -4.58
CA GLY A 275 -26.25 20.97 -4.66
C GLY A 275 -24.85 20.47 -5.07
N ASN A 276 -23.83 20.77 -4.26
CA ASN A 276 -22.45 20.33 -4.50
C ASN A 276 -22.02 19.13 -3.63
N VAL A 277 -22.97 18.48 -2.93
CA VAL A 277 -22.69 17.44 -1.94
C VAL A 277 -23.33 16.12 -2.35
N MET A 278 -22.54 15.05 -2.36
CA MET A 278 -23.05 13.68 -2.50
C MET A 278 -23.39 13.13 -1.11
N ASN A 279 -24.67 12.90 -0.83
CA ASN A 279 -25.15 12.33 0.42
C ASN A 279 -25.41 10.83 0.26
N PHE A 280 -24.85 10.03 1.16
CA PHE A 280 -25.07 8.58 1.21
C PHE A 280 -26.08 8.23 2.30
N THR A 281 -27.12 7.50 1.92
CA THR A 281 -28.06 6.90 2.87
C THR A 281 -27.82 5.41 3.06
N ASN A 282 -28.19 4.87 4.22
CA ASN A 282 -28.28 3.42 4.42
C ASN A 282 -29.64 2.87 3.94
N GLY A 283 -29.91 1.59 4.18
CA GLY A 283 -31.17 0.93 3.81
C GLY A 283 -32.44 1.46 4.50
N SER A 284 -32.32 2.19 5.62
CA SER A 284 -33.46 2.84 6.28
C SER A 284 -33.73 4.25 5.76
N GLY A 285 -32.92 4.76 4.82
CA GLY A 285 -33.03 6.11 4.26
C GLY A 285 -32.33 7.20 5.09
N ALA A 286 -31.68 6.85 6.21
CA ALA A 286 -30.93 7.82 7.00
C ALA A 286 -29.62 8.19 6.28
N VAL A 287 -29.29 9.48 6.19
CA VAL A 287 -27.99 9.95 5.71
C VAL A 287 -26.91 9.58 6.72
N VAL A 288 -25.90 8.82 6.29
CA VAL A 288 -24.84 8.30 7.16
C VAL A 288 -23.47 8.94 6.89
N THR A 289 -23.25 9.49 5.70
CA THR A 289 -22.06 10.29 5.38
C THR A 289 -22.31 11.14 4.14
N SER A 290 -21.47 12.16 3.93
CA SER A 290 -21.54 13.06 2.79
C SER A 290 -20.15 13.40 2.26
N PHE A 291 -20.06 13.65 0.95
CA PHE A 291 -18.83 14.02 0.26
C PHE A 291 -18.99 15.33 -0.47
N GLN A 292 -18.09 16.27 -0.21
CA GLN A 292 -17.91 17.44 -1.08
C GLN A 292 -17.33 16.97 -2.42
N LYS A 293 -17.55 17.74 -3.49
CA LYS A 293 -16.86 17.50 -4.76
C LYS A 293 -15.34 17.48 -4.54
N PRO A 294 -14.63 16.38 -4.84
CA PRO A 294 -13.19 16.27 -4.65
C PRO A 294 -12.46 17.06 -5.74
N ASP A 295 -11.20 17.36 -5.46
CA ASP A 295 -10.23 17.83 -6.44
C ASP A 295 -9.32 16.67 -6.89
N SER A 296 -8.46 16.92 -7.89
CA SER A 296 -7.54 15.89 -8.40
C SER A 296 -6.61 15.34 -7.31
N ASP A 297 -6.20 16.17 -6.36
CA ASP A 297 -5.33 15.78 -5.26
C ASP A 297 -6.06 14.81 -4.31
N SER A 298 -7.28 15.14 -3.89
CA SER A 298 -8.14 14.24 -3.10
C SER A 298 -8.32 12.88 -3.78
N VAL A 299 -8.49 12.87 -5.11
CA VAL A 299 -8.63 11.63 -5.91
C VAL A 299 -7.33 10.83 -5.92
N PHE A 300 -6.20 11.41 -6.33
CA PHE A 300 -4.96 10.65 -6.48
C PHE A 300 -4.36 10.20 -5.15
N GLY A 301 -4.52 11.01 -4.09
CA GLY A 301 -4.02 10.68 -2.76
C GLY A 301 -5.02 9.90 -1.88
N CYS A 302 -6.27 9.71 -2.31
CA CYS A 302 -7.34 9.13 -1.51
C CYS A 302 -7.48 9.76 -0.10
N TYR A 303 -7.52 11.09 -0.07
CA TYR A 303 -7.50 11.88 1.16
C TYR A 303 -8.26 13.20 0.97
N LYS A 304 -8.14 14.15 1.92
CA LYS A 304 -8.84 15.43 1.90
C LYS A 304 -10.36 15.26 1.77
N HIS A 305 -10.95 15.56 0.63
CA HIS A 305 -12.40 15.39 0.40
C HIS A 305 -12.82 13.92 0.23
N LEU A 306 -11.85 13.00 0.15
CA LEU A 306 -12.02 11.55 0.15
C LEU A 306 -11.30 10.88 1.33
N ASP A 307 -11.21 11.55 2.49
CA ASP A 307 -10.68 10.94 3.71
C ASP A 307 -11.40 9.63 4.07
N ALA A 308 -10.61 8.61 4.42
CA ALA A 308 -11.11 7.27 4.71
C ALA A 308 -10.76 6.86 6.15
N PRO A 309 -11.47 7.39 7.17
CA PRO A 309 -11.21 7.05 8.56
C PRO A 309 -11.37 5.55 8.83
N ASN A 310 -10.77 5.08 9.93
CA ASN A 310 -10.92 3.69 10.38
C ASN A 310 -12.26 3.49 11.12
N ASP A 311 -13.36 3.72 10.42
CA ASP A 311 -14.73 3.45 10.87
C ASP A 311 -15.40 2.39 9.98
N GLN A 312 -16.66 2.07 10.29
CA GLN A 312 -17.46 1.07 9.57
C GLN A 312 -18.40 1.67 8.52
N VAL A 313 -18.31 2.97 8.22
CA VAL A 313 -19.25 3.63 7.30
C VAL A 313 -18.53 4.54 6.31
N ARG A 314 -18.01 5.69 6.76
CA ARG A 314 -17.36 6.66 5.86
C ARG A 314 -16.11 6.06 5.24
N GLY A 315 -15.27 5.40 6.02
CA GLY A 315 -14.02 4.78 5.55
C GLY A 315 -14.25 3.82 4.39
N PRO A 316 -15.06 2.76 4.56
CA PRO A 316 -15.36 1.79 3.49
C PRO A 316 -16.00 2.43 2.24
N ILE A 317 -16.92 3.38 2.40
CA ILE A 317 -17.51 4.12 1.27
C ILE A 317 -16.43 4.96 0.55
N SER A 318 -15.59 5.69 1.28
CA SER A 318 -14.53 6.54 0.73
C SER A 318 -13.48 5.73 -0.05
N ARG A 319 -13.09 4.57 0.49
CA ARG A 319 -12.20 3.62 -0.19
C ARG A 319 -12.77 3.19 -1.55
N THR A 320 -14.05 2.84 -1.57
CA THR A 320 -14.77 2.43 -2.78
C THR A 320 -14.85 3.57 -3.80
N LEU A 321 -15.19 4.78 -3.35
CA LEU A 321 -15.23 5.97 -4.21
C LEU A 321 -13.85 6.31 -4.78
N CYS A 322 -12.79 6.28 -3.95
CA CYS A 322 -11.45 6.61 -4.41
C CYS A 322 -10.98 5.64 -5.52
N ALA A 323 -11.22 4.34 -5.34
CA ALA A 323 -10.92 3.35 -6.38
C ALA A 323 -11.74 3.62 -7.66
N GLY A 324 -13.02 3.95 -7.52
CA GLY A 324 -13.88 4.31 -8.64
C GLY A 324 -13.41 5.53 -9.43
N PHE A 325 -12.94 6.59 -8.75
CA PHE A 325 -12.37 7.77 -9.42
C PHE A 325 -11.05 7.45 -10.12
N ASN A 326 -10.12 6.79 -9.43
CA ASN A 326 -8.81 6.46 -10.01
C ASN A 326 -8.94 5.54 -11.23
N ARG A 327 -9.84 4.55 -11.16
CA ARG A 327 -10.12 3.59 -12.25
C ARG A 327 -11.13 4.12 -13.27
N SER A 328 -11.64 5.34 -13.08
CA SER A 328 -12.66 5.96 -13.93
C SER A 328 -13.90 5.09 -14.19
N THR A 329 -14.38 4.34 -13.19
CA THR A 329 -15.54 3.43 -13.34
C THR A 329 -16.87 4.01 -12.84
N LEU A 330 -16.87 5.15 -12.16
CA LEU A 330 -18.07 5.76 -11.60
C LEU A 330 -19.08 6.23 -12.66
N LEU A 331 -18.66 6.42 -13.91
CA LEU A 331 -19.55 6.71 -15.05
C LEU A 331 -20.00 5.46 -15.81
N THR A 332 -19.30 4.34 -15.69
CA THR A 332 -19.64 3.12 -16.44
C THR A 332 -20.43 2.13 -15.57
N SER A 333 -20.26 2.16 -14.25
CA SER A 333 -21.03 1.36 -13.30
C SER A 333 -21.63 2.21 -12.19
N ALA A 334 -22.95 2.10 -12.02
CA ALA A 334 -23.69 2.66 -10.88
C ALA A 334 -23.67 1.77 -9.63
N ASN A 335 -23.07 0.57 -9.71
CA ASN A 335 -22.86 -0.32 -8.58
C ASN A 335 -21.35 -0.45 -8.33
N GLN A 336 -20.90 0.02 -7.18
CA GLN A 336 -19.49 0.07 -6.82
C GLN A 336 -19.21 -0.80 -5.59
N PRO A 337 -18.01 -1.38 -5.49
CA PRO A 337 -16.91 -1.29 -6.46
C PRO A 337 -17.17 -2.09 -7.75
N ASP A 338 -16.66 -1.60 -8.89
CA ASP A 338 -16.47 -2.43 -10.08
C ASP A 338 -15.23 -3.32 -9.85
N ASN A 339 -15.44 -4.64 -9.81
CA ASN A 339 -14.36 -5.60 -9.60
C ASN A 339 -13.79 -6.16 -10.92
N ASN A 340 -14.40 -5.84 -12.06
CA ASN A 340 -13.93 -6.31 -13.36
C ASN A 340 -12.86 -5.36 -13.92
N ALA A 341 -11.59 -5.78 -13.82
CA ALA A 341 -10.46 -4.99 -14.32
C ALA A 341 -10.55 -4.63 -15.82
N ALA A 342 -11.32 -5.37 -16.62
CA ALA A 342 -11.56 -5.03 -18.02
C ALA A 342 -12.25 -3.68 -18.22
N ASN A 343 -12.96 -3.18 -17.20
CA ASN A 343 -13.67 -1.90 -17.23
C ASN A 343 -12.81 -0.72 -16.73
N PHE A 344 -11.62 -0.98 -16.19
CA PHE A 344 -10.80 0.07 -15.57
C PHE A 344 -10.10 0.93 -16.62
N TYR A 345 -9.93 2.20 -16.26
CA TYR A 345 -9.13 3.18 -16.97
C TYR A 345 -9.54 3.39 -18.45
N LYS A 346 -10.86 3.33 -18.71
CA LYS A 346 -11.43 3.47 -20.05
C LYS A 346 -11.80 4.90 -20.43
N ASP A 347 -11.98 5.77 -19.44
CA ASP A 347 -12.17 7.19 -19.70
C ASP A 347 -10.85 7.83 -20.14
N SER A 348 -10.91 8.83 -21.01
CA SER A 348 -9.73 9.58 -21.44
C SER A 348 -9.12 10.38 -20.30
N VAL A 349 -9.90 10.75 -19.29
CA VAL A 349 -9.45 11.39 -18.05
C VAL A 349 -9.47 10.35 -16.93
N THR A 350 -8.30 9.80 -16.60
CA THR A 350 -8.16 8.72 -15.62
C THR A 350 -6.78 8.77 -14.95
N ASN A 351 -6.54 7.93 -13.94
CA ASN A 351 -5.20 7.77 -13.37
C ASN A 351 -4.30 6.97 -14.35
N HIS A 352 -3.70 7.66 -15.32
CA HIS A 352 -2.84 7.02 -16.31
C HIS A 352 -1.56 6.44 -15.70
N TYR A 353 -1.05 6.99 -14.59
CA TYR A 353 0.08 6.42 -13.86
C TYR A 353 -0.23 4.99 -13.39
N SER A 354 -1.33 4.79 -12.67
CA SER A 354 -1.72 3.45 -12.22
C SER A 354 -2.04 2.54 -13.40
N ARG A 355 -2.83 3.01 -14.38
CA ARG A 355 -3.15 2.27 -15.61
C ARG A 355 -1.91 1.68 -16.30
N LEU A 356 -0.87 2.50 -16.47
CA LEU A 356 0.35 2.11 -17.18
C LEU A 356 1.17 1.10 -16.36
N ILE A 357 1.18 1.21 -15.04
CA ILE A 357 1.88 0.26 -14.16
C ILE A 357 1.18 -1.10 -14.17
N HIS A 358 -0.13 -1.17 -13.94
CA HIS A 358 -0.88 -2.44 -14.03
C HIS A 358 -0.67 -3.14 -15.37
N ALA A 359 -0.70 -2.38 -16.48
CA ALA A 359 -0.49 -2.93 -17.82
C ALA A 359 0.88 -3.61 -17.99
N GLN A 360 1.88 -3.23 -17.18
CA GLN A 360 3.24 -3.77 -17.24
C GLN A 360 3.58 -4.75 -16.10
N MET A 361 2.67 -5.01 -15.17
CA MET A 361 2.84 -6.06 -14.15
C MET A 361 2.49 -7.44 -14.72
N VAL A 362 3.27 -8.47 -14.38
CA VAL A 362 3.08 -9.83 -14.91
C VAL A 362 1.73 -10.42 -14.49
N ASP A 363 1.35 -10.23 -13.23
CA ASP A 363 0.06 -10.67 -12.66
C ASP A 363 -1.07 -9.64 -12.84
N GLY A 364 -0.76 -8.49 -13.46
CA GLY A 364 -1.69 -7.37 -13.62
C GLY A 364 -2.03 -6.63 -12.31
N LYS A 365 -1.36 -6.95 -11.20
CA LYS A 365 -1.61 -6.34 -9.88
C LYS A 365 -0.57 -5.28 -9.56
N ALA A 366 -1.00 -4.16 -8.97
CA ALA A 366 -0.13 -3.05 -8.60
C ALA A 366 -0.75 -2.27 -7.44
N TYR A 367 0.09 -1.59 -6.64
CA TYR A 367 -0.37 -0.55 -5.72
C TYR A 367 -0.12 0.81 -6.38
N GLY A 368 -0.93 1.14 -7.39
CA GLY A 368 -0.78 2.38 -8.16
C GLY A 368 -1.40 3.61 -7.51
N PHE A 369 -2.29 3.39 -6.53
CA PHE A 369 -2.87 4.39 -5.62
C PHE A 369 -3.24 3.71 -4.29
N ALA A 370 -3.58 4.49 -3.26
CA ALA A 370 -3.67 3.98 -1.88
C ALA A 370 -4.71 2.87 -1.65
N PHE A 371 -5.79 2.85 -2.44
CA PHE A 371 -6.89 1.88 -2.31
C PHE A 371 -7.03 0.94 -3.53
N ASP A 372 -5.91 0.54 -4.12
CA ASP A 372 -5.90 -0.46 -5.20
C ASP A 372 -6.34 -1.86 -4.72
N ASP A 373 -6.38 -2.07 -3.40
CA ASP A 373 -6.87 -3.28 -2.72
C ASP A 373 -8.38 -3.47 -2.86
N VAL A 374 -9.13 -2.42 -3.20
CA VAL A 374 -10.55 -2.55 -3.56
C VAL A 374 -10.68 -3.48 -4.76
N GLY A 375 -11.34 -4.62 -4.58
CA GLY A 375 -11.48 -5.64 -5.61
C GLY A 375 -10.27 -6.57 -5.78
N ALA A 376 -9.31 -6.52 -4.84
CA ALA A 376 -8.12 -7.36 -4.80
C ALA A 376 -7.17 -7.21 -6.02
N HIS A 377 -6.96 -5.98 -6.50
CA HIS A 377 -6.08 -5.67 -7.65
C HIS A 377 -4.68 -5.17 -7.22
N GLU A 378 -4.41 -5.14 -5.93
CA GLU A 378 -3.16 -4.73 -5.32
C GLU A 378 -2.08 -5.80 -5.40
N SER A 379 -0.82 -5.35 -5.45
CA SER A 379 0.36 -6.20 -5.40
C SER A 379 0.78 -6.50 -3.96
N LEU A 380 -0.04 -7.28 -3.25
CA LEU A 380 0.23 -7.78 -1.90
C LEU A 380 0.13 -9.30 -1.87
N VAL A 381 1.02 -9.95 -1.12
CA VAL A 381 0.91 -11.37 -0.78
C VAL A 381 0.89 -11.58 0.72
N HIS A 382 0.17 -12.62 1.13
CA HIS A 382 -0.02 -12.98 2.53
C HIS A 382 0.06 -14.50 2.75
N ASP A 383 0.59 -14.86 3.92
CA ASP A 383 0.49 -16.21 4.48
C ASP A 383 0.39 -16.15 6.00
N GLY A 384 -0.50 -16.94 6.59
CA GLY A 384 -0.73 -17.03 8.04
C GLY A 384 0.40 -17.76 8.78
N ASN A 385 1.15 -18.62 8.10
CA ASN A 385 2.26 -19.39 8.68
C ASN A 385 3.55 -19.26 7.82
N PRO A 386 4.08 -18.03 7.68
CA PRO A 386 5.17 -17.75 6.75
C PRO A 386 6.48 -18.44 7.20
N GLN A 387 7.12 -19.17 6.27
CA GLN A 387 8.41 -19.82 6.52
C GLN A 387 9.60 -18.95 6.07
N GLN A 388 9.38 -18.08 5.07
CA GLN A 388 10.40 -17.20 4.51
C GLN A 388 9.75 -16.04 3.76
N ALA A 389 10.33 -14.85 3.88
CA ALA A 389 10.04 -13.70 3.02
C ALA A 389 11.09 -13.60 1.90
N LEU A 390 10.70 -13.08 0.76
CA LEU A 390 11.54 -12.94 -0.43
C LEU A 390 11.46 -11.51 -0.97
N ILE A 391 12.61 -10.94 -1.32
CA ILE A 391 12.73 -9.73 -2.14
C ILE A 391 13.67 -10.05 -3.30
N THR A 392 13.26 -9.76 -4.53
CA THR A 392 14.15 -9.77 -5.69
C THR A 392 14.29 -8.35 -6.21
N LEU A 393 15.53 -7.85 -6.28
CA LEU A 393 15.86 -6.60 -6.95
C LEU A 393 15.91 -6.89 -8.45
N ASP A 394 14.93 -6.41 -9.19
CA ASP A 394 14.69 -6.80 -10.58
C ASP A 394 15.50 -5.93 -11.56
N GLY A 395 15.66 -6.45 -12.79
CA GLY A 395 16.34 -5.74 -13.87
C GLY A 395 15.58 -4.49 -14.35
N PHE A 396 16.33 -3.47 -14.77
CA PHE A 396 15.80 -2.21 -15.33
C PHE A 396 15.40 -2.36 -16.81
N SER A 397 14.65 -3.42 -17.13
CA SER A 397 14.27 -3.80 -18.49
C SER A 397 12.95 -3.21 -18.91
#